data_AF-A0A095UKY8-F1
#
_entry.id   AF-A0A095UKY8-F1
#
_cell.length_a   1.000
_cell.length_b   1.000
_cell.length_c   1.000
_cell.angle_alpha   90.00
_cell.angle_beta   90.00
_cell.angle_gamma   90.00
#
_symmetry.space_group_name_H-M   'P 1'
#
loop_
_entity.id
_entity.type
_entity.pdbx_description
1 polymer ?
#
loop_
_entity_poly.entity_id
_entity_poly.type
_entity_poly.pdbx_seq_one_letter_code
_entity_poly.pdbx_strand_id
1 'polypeptide(L)'
;MSRQSAFYSKFIGKVDLIILNPPFSVRRREWLSWKDKNSSLTIKASYSAIFTLLSLSYLTENGKLLAILPSGALESHRDSPAWDIIRKKCTVEVIKRNHSNTFKNVTANTVIVLVSKLELKELPYTKTNEPHQCQAPKKFEIIRGSLPVFKAKIVSKGIPYVHTTNLLENKVKTNQYVTKNRSVITGPSLLIPRVGRCNENKLCILKKSETVSISDCIIGISHSDEEMVKSLFLKIKENINHLLELYVGTGAQYIRVKDLSNYIDTINL
;
A
#
# COMPACT_ATOMS: atom_id res chain seq x y z
N MET A 1 -35.69 10.53 -4.32
CA MET A 1 -34.53 11.32 -4.78
C MET A 1 -34.56 12.67 -4.08
N SER A 2 -33.53 13.07 -3.33
CA SER A 2 -33.55 14.35 -2.61
C SER A 2 -33.25 15.53 -3.56
N ARG A 3 -33.92 16.68 -3.34
CA ARG A 3 -33.82 17.92 -4.17
C ARG A 3 -32.38 18.39 -4.46
N GLN A 4 -31.40 18.05 -3.62
CA GLN A 4 -30.00 18.39 -3.83
C GLN A 4 -29.35 17.66 -5.03
N SER A 5 -29.80 16.46 -5.41
CA SER A 5 -29.18 15.73 -6.54
C SER A 5 -29.54 16.31 -7.92
N ALA A 6 -30.63 17.08 -8.01
CA ALA A 6 -31.10 17.69 -9.26
C ALA A 6 -30.37 19.01 -9.59
N PHE A 7 -29.91 19.75 -8.58
CA PHE A 7 -29.18 21.00 -8.82
C PHE A 7 -27.77 20.74 -9.36
N TYR A 8 -27.09 19.72 -8.85
CA TYR A 8 -25.71 19.43 -9.25
C TYR A 8 -25.60 18.65 -10.57
N SER A 9 -26.67 18.01 -11.04
CA SER A 9 -26.64 17.23 -12.29
C SER A 9 -26.26 18.09 -13.51
N LYS A 10 -26.62 19.38 -13.52
CA LYS A 10 -26.28 20.32 -14.60
C LYS A 10 -24.77 20.57 -14.76
N PHE A 11 -23.97 20.25 -13.73
CA PHE A 11 -22.51 20.44 -13.71
C PHE A 11 -21.74 19.17 -14.06
N ILE A 12 -22.42 18.04 -14.33
CA ILE A 12 -21.75 16.80 -14.75
C ILE A 12 -20.93 17.08 -16.01
N GLY A 13 -19.63 16.76 -15.98
CA GLY A 13 -18.73 16.96 -17.12
C GLY A 13 -18.38 18.42 -17.45
N LYS A 14 -18.67 19.40 -16.59
CA LYS A 14 -18.59 20.84 -16.91
C LYS A 14 -17.69 21.67 -15.99
N VAL A 15 -17.02 21.07 -15.03
CA VAL A 15 -16.19 21.79 -14.05
C VAL A 15 -14.70 21.60 -14.32
N ASP A 16 -13.97 22.68 -14.60
CA ASP A 16 -12.52 22.60 -14.87
C ASP A 16 -11.67 22.47 -13.61
N LEU A 17 -12.15 22.98 -12.47
CA LEU A 17 -11.46 22.88 -11.20
C LEU A 17 -12.44 22.59 -10.06
N ILE A 18 -12.18 21.53 -9.31
CA ILE A 18 -12.88 21.21 -8.07
C ILE A 18 -11.90 21.33 -6.91
N ILE A 19 -12.25 22.09 -5.88
CA ILE A 19 -11.48 22.18 -4.63
C ILE A 19 -12.31 21.59 -3.51
N LEU A 20 -11.79 20.58 -2.82
CA LEU A 20 -12.51 19.84 -1.79
C LEU A 20 -11.78 19.88 -0.46
N ASN A 21 -12.57 20.02 0.61
CA ASN A 21 -12.19 19.67 1.97
C ASN A 21 -13.36 18.85 2.55
N PRO A 22 -13.52 17.59 2.11
CA PRO A 22 -14.67 16.78 2.51
C PRO A 22 -14.60 16.48 4.02
N PRO A 23 -15.73 16.17 4.66
CA PRO A 23 -15.74 15.83 6.07
C PRO A 23 -14.88 14.58 6.34
N PHE A 24 -13.96 14.67 7.30
CA PHE A 24 -13.02 13.58 7.63
C PHE A 24 -13.70 12.42 8.35
N SER A 25 -14.73 12.74 9.13
CA SER A 25 -15.58 11.78 9.83
C SER A 25 -16.96 12.39 10.05
N VAL A 26 -18.01 11.57 10.06
CA VAL A 26 -19.36 12.01 10.47
C VAL A 26 -19.70 11.35 11.80
N ARG A 27 -20.18 12.14 12.76
CA ARG A 27 -20.56 11.63 14.09
C ARG A 27 -21.59 10.50 13.90
N ARG A 28 -21.27 9.30 14.41
CA ARG A 28 -22.07 8.04 14.34
C ARG A 28 -21.98 7.19 13.06
N ARG A 29 -21.15 7.53 12.05
CA ARG A 29 -20.87 6.62 10.91
C ARG A 29 -19.43 6.75 10.41
N GLU A 30 -18.73 5.62 10.36
CA GLU A 30 -17.32 5.57 9.95
C GLU A 30 -17.13 5.26 8.45
N TRP A 31 -18.19 4.86 7.73
CA TRP A 31 -18.14 4.53 6.30
C TRP A 31 -19.45 4.82 5.57
N LEU A 32 -19.34 4.98 4.24
CA LEU A 32 -20.44 5.08 3.29
C LEU A 32 -20.39 3.91 2.31
N SER A 33 -21.56 3.40 1.95
CA SER A 33 -21.71 2.49 0.81
C SER A 33 -22.03 3.31 -0.44
N TRP A 34 -21.22 3.18 -1.48
CA TRP A 34 -21.52 3.71 -2.81
C TRP A 34 -21.84 2.56 -3.75
N LYS A 35 -22.92 2.69 -4.51
CA LYS A 35 -23.32 1.75 -5.55
C LYS A 35 -23.16 2.44 -6.89
N ASP A 36 -22.44 1.79 -7.80
CA ASP A 36 -22.37 2.26 -9.18
C ASP A 36 -23.76 2.19 -9.81
N LYS A 37 -24.12 3.22 -10.59
CA LYS A 37 -25.40 3.24 -11.30
C LYS A 37 -25.40 2.31 -12.50
N ASN A 38 -24.21 2.06 -13.07
CA ASN A 38 -24.04 1.33 -14.31
C ASN A 38 -23.51 -0.11 -14.09
N SER A 39 -23.29 -0.51 -12.83
CA SER A 39 -22.86 -1.87 -12.50
C SER A 39 -23.43 -2.34 -11.15
N SER A 40 -23.35 -3.64 -10.88
CA SER A 40 -23.71 -4.23 -9.58
C SER A 40 -22.67 -3.95 -8.48
N LEU A 41 -21.60 -3.21 -8.79
CA LEU A 41 -20.52 -2.91 -7.87
C LEU A 41 -21.00 -2.04 -6.70
N THR A 42 -20.78 -2.53 -5.48
CA THR A 42 -20.98 -1.77 -4.25
C THR A 42 -19.66 -1.69 -3.50
N ILE A 43 -19.20 -0.48 -3.19
CA ILE A 43 -17.98 -0.25 -2.42
C ILE A 43 -18.33 0.38 -1.08
N LYS A 44 -17.55 0.06 -0.04
CA LYS A 44 -17.61 0.71 1.27
C LYS A 44 -16.29 1.41 1.53
N ALA A 45 -16.32 2.71 1.79
CA ALA A 45 -15.14 3.50 2.11
C ALA A 45 -15.49 4.69 3.02
N SER A 46 -14.49 5.43 3.48
CA SER A 46 -14.65 6.65 4.25
C SER A 46 -15.43 7.72 3.47
N TYR A 47 -16.03 8.64 4.20
CA TYR A 47 -16.72 9.79 3.63
C TYR A 47 -15.81 10.59 2.69
N SER A 48 -14.59 10.88 3.13
CA SER A 48 -13.58 11.58 2.34
C SER A 48 -13.26 10.88 1.01
N ALA A 49 -13.12 9.54 1.01
CA ALA A 49 -12.81 8.78 -0.20
C ALA A 49 -14.01 8.72 -1.16
N ILE A 50 -15.21 8.44 -0.64
CA ILE A 50 -16.44 8.40 -1.46
C ILE A 50 -16.76 9.78 -2.04
N PHE A 51 -16.61 10.85 -1.25
CA PHE A 51 -16.88 12.21 -1.71
C PHE A 51 -15.91 12.62 -2.83
N THR A 52 -14.64 12.25 -2.71
CA THR A 52 -13.64 12.44 -3.77
C THR A 52 -14.04 11.70 -5.04
N LEU A 53 -14.36 10.40 -4.94
CA LEU A 53 -14.80 9.58 -6.08
C LEU A 53 -16.03 10.18 -6.80
N LEU A 54 -17.06 10.56 -6.04
CA LEU A 54 -18.29 11.13 -6.58
C LEU A 54 -18.04 12.44 -7.33
N SER A 55 -17.14 13.27 -6.79
CA SER A 55 -16.85 14.59 -7.34
C SER A 55 -16.22 14.54 -8.73
N LEU A 56 -15.53 13.44 -9.08
CA LEU A 56 -14.90 13.28 -10.40
C LEU A 56 -15.89 13.30 -11.56
N SER A 57 -17.16 12.95 -11.32
CA SER A 57 -18.20 12.99 -12.36
C SER A 57 -18.53 14.41 -12.84
N TYR A 58 -18.19 15.43 -12.06
CA TYR A 58 -18.40 16.84 -12.44
C TYR A 58 -17.26 17.43 -13.27
N LEU A 59 -16.08 16.81 -13.26
CA LEU A 59 -14.92 17.34 -13.98
C LEU A 59 -15.12 17.32 -15.50
N THR A 60 -14.64 18.36 -16.21
CA THR A 60 -14.39 18.34 -17.66
C THR A 60 -13.28 17.32 -18.00
N GLU A 61 -12.96 17.11 -19.27
CA GLU A 61 -11.92 16.14 -19.70
C GLU A 61 -10.52 16.53 -19.20
N ASN A 62 -10.20 17.82 -19.22
CA ASN A 62 -8.93 18.36 -18.71
C ASN A 62 -9.06 18.92 -17.28
N GLY A 63 -10.20 18.66 -16.65
CA GLY A 63 -10.51 19.18 -15.32
C GLY A 63 -9.64 18.55 -14.24
N LYS A 64 -9.35 19.33 -13.20
CA LYS A 64 -8.54 18.92 -12.06
C LYS A 64 -9.32 19.00 -10.76
N LEU A 65 -9.04 18.10 -9.83
CA LEU A 65 -9.58 18.11 -8.49
C LEU A 65 -8.45 18.19 -7.47
N LEU A 66 -8.49 19.20 -6.61
CA LEU A 66 -7.59 19.35 -5.48
C LEU A 66 -8.37 19.04 -4.19
N ALA A 67 -7.91 18.08 -3.40
CA ALA A 67 -8.62 17.66 -2.18
C ALA A 67 -7.70 17.64 -0.95
N ILE A 68 -8.18 18.24 0.14
CA ILE A 68 -7.60 18.13 1.48
C ILE A 68 -8.26 16.94 2.17
N LEU A 69 -7.53 15.87 2.38
CA LEU A 69 -8.06 14.61 2.91
C LEU A 69 -7.33 14.22 4.20
N PRO A 70 -7.95 13.44 5.10
CA PRO A 70 -7.19 12.79 6.16
C PRO A 70 -6.26 11.75 5.51
N SER A 71 -5.04 11.59 6.02
CA SER A 71 -4.02 10.70 5.42
C SER A 71 -4.53 9.26 5.28
N GLY A 72 -5.31 8.79 6.26
CA GLY A 72 -5.95 7.48 6.23
C GLY A 72 -6.95 7.30 5.07
N ALA A 73 -7.46 8.38 4.48
CA ALA A 73 -8.32 8.29 3.30
C ALA A 73 -7.58 7.73 2.09
N LEU A 74 -6.29 8.06 1.92
CA LEU A 74 -5.49 7.65 0.76
C LEU A 74 -4.85 6.26 0.95
N GLU A 75 -4.59 5.90 2.21
CA GLU A 75 -3.66 4.81 2.57
C GLU A 75 -4.35 3.60 3.21
N SER A 76 -5.57 3.75 3.72
CA SER A 76 -6.26 2.65 4.39
C SER A 76 -6.75 1.59 3.40
N HIS A 77 -6.65 0.32 3.80
CA HIS A 77 -7.28 -0.78 3.04
C HIS A 77 -8.79 -0.56 2.88
N ARG A 78 -9.44 0.05 3.88
CA ARG A 78 -10.87 0.38 3.82
C ARG A 78 -11.20 1.21 2.58
N ASP A 79 -10.32 2.16 2.24
CA ASP A 79 -10.59 3.14 1.19
C ASP A 79 -9.99 2.72 -0.17
N SER A 80 -9.21 1.62 -0.21
CA SER A 80 -8.60 1.11 -1.43
C SER A 80 -9.59 0.88 -2.56
N PRO A 81 -10.81 0.32 -2.35
CA PRO A 81 -11.74 0.10 -3.46
C PRO A 81 -12.17 1.40 -4.16
N ALA A 82 -12.34 2.49 -3.40
CA ALA A 82 -12.67 3.79 -3.98
C ALA A 82 -11.49 4.34 -4.80
N TRP A 83 -10.28 4.25 -4.25
CA TRP A 83 -9.09 4.72 -4.94
C TRP A 83 -8.65 3.86 -6.12
N ASP A 84 -8.96 2.57 -6.13
CA ASP A 84 -8.72 1.70 -7.29
C ASP A 84 -9.57 2.16 -8.48
N ILE A 85 -10.82 2.60 -8.22
CA ILE A 85 -11.68 3.19 -9.26
C ILE A 85 -11.11 4.55 -9.71
N ILE A 86 -10.69 5.41 -8.77
CA ILE A 86 -10.11 6.71 -9.09
C ILE A 86 -8.86 6.53 -9.95
N ARG A 87 -7.92 5.67 -9.54
CA ARG A 87 -6.64 5.44 -10.23
C ARG A 87 -6.79 4.75 -11.58
N LYS A 88 -7.88 4.03 -11.82
CA LYS A 88 -8.20 3.51 -13.16
C LYS A 88 -8.59 4.60 -14.16
N LYS A 89 -9.10 5.74 -13.69
CA LYS A 89 -9.66 6.81 -14.53
C LYS A 89 -8.87 8.11 -14.47
N CYS A 90 -8.01 8.26 -13.47
CA CYS A 90 -7.35 9.50 -13.14
C CYS A 90 -5.91 9.26 -12.68
N THR A 91 -5.04 10.22 -12.94
CA THR A 91 -3.78 10.35 -12.23
C THR A 91 -4.04 10.95 -10.85
N VAL A 92 -3.26 10.51 -9.86
CA VAL A 92 -3.37 10.95 -8.47
C VAL A 92 -1.99 11.33 -7.96
N GLU A 93 -1.79 12.60 -7.67
CA GLU A 93 -0.55 13.17 -7.17
C GLU A 93 -0.78 13.72 -5.76
N VAL A 94 0.16 13.47 -4.84
CA VAL A 94 0.11 14.07 -3.50
C VAL A 94 0.98 15.33 -3.50
N ILE A 95 0.33 16.49 -3.60
CA ILE A 95 1.00 17.79 -3.65
C ILE A 95 1.67 18.12 -2.32
N LYS A 96 1.00 17.81 -1.20
CA LYS A 96 1.50 18.14 0.13
C LYS A 96 0.98 17.17 1.17
N ARG A 97 1.79 16.88 2.18
CA ARG A 97 1.36 16.18 3.40
C ARG A 97 1.61 17.11 4.57
N ASN A 98 0.57 17.39 5.35
CA ASN A 98 0.65 18.26 6.52
C ASN A 98 0.68 17.42 7.80
N HIS A 99 1.40 17.91 8.81
CA HIS A 99 1.49 17.29 10.13
C HIS A 99 0.19 17.47 10.93
N SER A 100 0.07 16.78 12.06
CA SER A 100 -1.03 16.93 13.01
C SER A 100 -1.16 18.39 13.48
N ASN A 101 -2.38 18.80 13.87
CA ASN A 101 -2.70 20.17 14.32
C ASN A 101 -2.55 21.27 13.27
N THR A 102 -2.42 20.94 11.98
CA THR A 102 -2.43 21.95 10.89
C THR A 102 -3.81 22.63 10.75
N PHE A 103 -4.90 21.93 11.10
CA PHE A 103 -6.26 22.46 11.04
C PHE A 103 -6.90 22.50 12.43
N LYS A 104 -7.59 23.60 12.74
CA LYS A 104 -8.32 23.80 13.99
C LYS A 104 -9.31 22.65 14.20
N ASN A 105 -9.30 22.03 15.38
CA ASN A 105 -10.17 20.90 15.76
C ASN A 105 -9.96 19.59 14.97
N VAL A 106 -8.79 19.41 14.35
CA VAL A 106 -8.45 18.18 13.62
C VAL A 106 -7.15 17.60 14.18
N THR A 107 -7.24 16.39 14.71
CA THR A 107 -6.06 15.62 15.19
C THR A 107 -5.46 14.73 14.10
N ALA A 108 -6.18 14.48 13.00
CA ALA A 108 -5.71 13.66 11.90
C ALA A 108 -4.68 14.39 11.03
N ASN A 109 -3.61 13.70 10.64
CA ASN A 109 -2.69 14.19 9.61
C ASN A 109 -3.45 14.36 8.29
N THR A 110 -3.16 15.43 7.55
CA THR A 110 -3.86 15.73 6.29
C THR A 110 -2.95 15.65 5.09
N VAL A 111 -3.54 15.40 3.92
CA VAL A 111 -2.86 15.37 2.64
C VAL A 111 -3.61 16.25 1.66
N ILE A 112 -2.88 16.96 0.82
CA ILE A 112 -3.41 17.68 -0.34
C ILE A 112 -3.12 16.82 -1.55
N VAL A 113 -4.17 16.36 -2.23
CA VAL A 113 -4.10 15.47 -3.38
C VAL A 113 -4.63 16.20 -4.61
N LEU A 114 -3.87 16.16 -5.69
CA LEU A 114 -4.31 16.57 -7.01
C LEU A 114 -4.73 15.32 -7.80
N VAL A 115 -5.95 15.33 -8.33
CA VAL A 115 -6.50 14.27 -9.17
C VAL A 115 -6.79 14.89 -10.54
N SER A 116 -6.20 14.35 -11.60
CA SER A 116 -6.45 14.78 -12.97
C SER A 116 -7.00 13.61 -13.76
N LYS A 117 -8.00 13.82 -14.62
CA LYS A 117 -8.43 12.74 -15.51
C LYS A 117 -7.27 12.29 -16.40
N LEU A 118 -7.24 11.00 -16.71
CA LEU A 118 -6.32 10.50 -17.72
C LEU A 118 -6.74 11.11 -19.05
N GLU A 119 -5.84 11.83 -19.72
CA GLU A 119 -6.04 12.16 -21.12
C GLU A 119 -6.17 10.83 -21.89
N LEU A 120 -7.33 10.60 -22.49
CA LEU A 120 -7.43 9.62 -23.57
C LEU A 120 -6.64 10.18 -24.75
N LYS A 121 -5.31 10.06 -24.72
CA LYS A 121 -4.56 10.02 -25.97
C LYS A 121 -4.99 8.74 -26.65
N GLU A 122 -5.73 8.86 -27.75
CA GLU A 122 -5.84 7.76 -28.70
C GLU A 122 -4.42 7.42 -29.14
N LEU A 123 -3.83 6.43 -28.46
CA LEU A 123 -2.63 5.80 -28.95
C LEU A 123 -3.06 5.00 -30.18
N PRO A 124 -2.44 5.19 -31.35
CA PRO A 124 -2.73 4.36 -32.50
C PRO A 124 -2.50 2.92 -32.08
N TYR A 125 -3.57 2.13 -32.15
CA TYR A 125 -3.57 0.70 -31.91
C TYR A 125 -2.63 0.04 -32.93
N THR A 126 -1.36 -0.07 -32.55
CA THR A 126 -0.43 -0.98 -33.19
C THR A 126 -0.58 -2.29 -32.45
N LYS A 127 -1.03 -3.31 -33.18
CA LYS A 127 -0.82 -4.70 -32.79
C LYS A 127 0.69 -4.93 -32.76
N THR A 128 1.34 -4.57 -31.66
CA THR A 128 2.57 -5.25 -31.27
C THR A 128 2.10 -6.52 -30.59
N ASN A 129 2.37 -7.64 -31.25
CA ASN A 129 2.48 -8.92 -30.55
C ASN A 129 3.48 -8.68 -29.41
N GLU A 130 2.99 -8.37 -28.22
CA GLU A 130 3.79 -8.66 -27.04
C GLU A 130 3.99 -10.17 -27.08
N PRO A 131 5.24 -10.65 -27.10
CA PRO A 131 5.44 -12.06 -26.87
C PRO A 131 4.76 -12.33 -25.53
N HIS A 132 3.96 -13.39 -25.47
CA HIS A 132 3.72 -14.07 -24.21
C HIS A 132 5.11 -14.31 -23.62
N GLN A 133 5.57 -13.41 -22.74
CA GLN A 133 6.73 -13.65 -21.93
C GLN A 133 6.29 -14.79 -21.02
N CYS A 134 6.69 -16.00 -21.41
CA CYS A 134 6.97 -17.06 -20.49
C CYS A 134 7.73 -16.41 -19.33
N GLN A 135 7.06 -16.23 -18.20
CA GLN A 135 7.69 -15.72 -16.99
C GLN A 135 8.85 -16.68 -16.72
N ALA A 136 10.08 -16.19 -16.87
CA ALA A 136 11.22 -16.91 -16.36
C ALA A 136 10.93 -17.26 -14.89
N PRO A 137 11.29 -18.45 -14.41
CA PRO A 137 11.06 -18.81 -13.01
C PRO A 137 11.67 -17.72 -12.13
N LYS A 138 10.85 -17.12 -11.26
CA LYS A 138 11.33 -16.07 -10.34
C LYS A 138 12.47 -16.63 -9.52
N LYS A 139 13.62 -15.95 -9.56
CA LYS A 139 14.86 -16.34 -8.85
C LYS A 139 14.62 -16.47 -7.34
N PHE A 140 13.69 -15.72 -6.75
CA PHE A 140 13.31 -15.80 -5.33
C PHE A 140 11.81 -15.88 -5.12
N GLU A 141 11.39 -16.56 -4.05
CA GLU A 141 10.02 -16.53 -3.56
C GLU A 141 9.84 -15.38 -2.57
N ILE A 142 8.94 -14.43 -2.86
CA ILE A 142 8.72 -13.26 -2.02
C ILE A 142 7.34 -13.34 -1.38
N ILE A 143 7.29 -13.41 -0.05
CA ILE A 143 6.07 -13.57 0.73
C ILE A 143 5.89 -12.37 1.67
N ARG A 144 4.75 -11.71 1.59
CA ARG A 144 4.33 -10.71 2.59
C ARG A 144 3.58 -11.40 3.71
N GLY A 145 3.87 -11.05 4.96
CA GLY A 145 3.04 -11.48 6.07
C GLY A 145 1.59 -11.01 5.95
N SER A 146 0.67 -11.79 6.52
CA SER A 146 -0.77 -11.54 6.43
C SER A 146 -1.43 -11.35 7.80
N LEU A 147 -0.66 -11.43 8.89
CA LEU A 147 -1.18 -11.30 10.25
C LEU A 147 -1.05 -9.86 10.77
N PRO A 148 -2.16 -9.12 10.91
CA PRO A 148 -2.14 -7.85 11.63
C PRO A 148 -1.87 -8.12 13.12
N VAL A 149 -1.03 -7.29 13.74
CA VAL A 149 -0.58 -7.46 15.14
C VAL A 149 -1.76 -7.62 16.11
N PHE A 150 -2.87 -6.92 15.90
CA PHE A 150 -4.08 -6.97 16.74
C PHE A 150 -4.91 -8.27 16.59
N LYS A 151 -4.62 -9.10 15.59
CA LYS A 151 -5.27 -10.41 15.39
C LYS A 151 -4.39 -11.58 15.83
N ALA A 152 -3.16 -11.32 16.28
CA ALA A 152 -2.26 -12.36 16.75
C ALA A 152 -2.77 -12.92 18.09
N LYS A 153 -3.27 -14.16 18.10
CA LYS A 153 -3.53 -14.90 19.34
C LYS A 153 -2.19 -15.40 19.87
N ILE A 154 -1.62 -14.68 20.83
CA ILE A 154 -0.37 -15.05 21.49
C ILE A 154 -0.65 -16.28 22.36
N VAL A 155 0.13 -17.34 22.16
CA VAL A 155 0.06 -18.60 22.92
C VAL A 155 1.40 -18.87 23.61
N SER A 156 1.39 -19.72 24.65
CA SER A 156 2.57 -20.09 25.42
C SER A 156 3.52 -21.05 24.70
N LYS A 157 3.01 -21.83 23.74
CA LYS A 157 3.77 -22.72 22.85
C LYS A 157 3.15 -22.71 21.45
N GLY A 158 3.96 -22.59 20.41
CA GLY A 158 3.49 -22.48 19.03
C GLY A 158 4.62 -22.16 18.06
N ILE A 159 4.30 -21.58 16.91
CA ILE A 159 5.30 -21.10 15.95
C ILE A 159 5.79 -19.73 16.41
N PRO A 160 7.11 -19.46 16.47
CA PRO A 160 7.64 -18.16 16.84
C PRO A 160 7.07 -17.05 15.95
N TYR A 161 6.58 -15.96 16.54
CA TYR A 161 6.00 -14.83 15.84
C TYR A 161 7.02 -13.70 15.69
N VAL A 162 7.13 -13.15 14.49
CA VAL A 162 8.12 -12.13 14.15
C VAL A 162 7.44 -10.87 13.65
N HIS A 163 7.71 -9.78 14.37
CA HIS A 163 7.36 -8.41 13.99
C HIS A 163 8.63 -7.56 13.79
N THR A 164 8.49 -6.35 13.26
CA THR A 164 9.63 -5.47 12.92
C THR A 164 10.48 -5.08 14.13
N THR A 165 9.91 -5.15 15.34
CA THR A 165 10.62 -4.96 16.62
C THR A 165 11.49 -6.16 17.01
N ASN A 166 11.27 -7.34 16.42
CA ASN A 166 12.05 -8.56 16.66
C ASN A 166 13.26 -8.68 15.74
N LEU A 167 13.39 -7.80 14.73
CA LEU A 167 14.53 -7.74 13.83
C LEU A 167 15.58 -6.83 14.45
N LEU A 168 16.59 -7.41 15.09
CA LEU A 168 17.61 -6.67 15.85
C LEU A 168 18.99 -7.28 15.58
N GLU A 169 19.97 -6.43 15.26
CA GLU A 169 21.38 -6.83 15.06
C GLU A 169 21.54 -7.97 14.05
N ASN A 170 20.80 -7.89 12.93
CA ASN A 170 20.76 -8.90 11.87
C ASN A 170 20.27 -10.30 12.31
N LYS A 171 19.63 -10.39 13.48
CA LYS A 171 19.06 -11.63 14.02
C LYS A 171 17.58 -11.47 14.35
N VAL A 172 16.85 -12.58 14.34
CA VAL A 172 15.47 -12.64 14.81
C VAL A 172 15.48 -12.96 16.31
N LYS A 173 14.97 -12.03 17.14
CA LYS A 173 14.81 -12.23 18.59
C LYS A 173 13.32 -12.17 18.94
N THR A 174 12.69 -13.32 19.19
CA THR A 174 11.28 -13.39 19.57
C THR A 174 11.03 -14.37 20.72
N ASN A 175 10.16 -13.96 21.65
CA ASN A 175 9.67 -14.77 22.77
C ASN A 175 8.14 -14.95 22.68
N GLN A 176 7.53 -14.56 21.55
CA GLN A 176 6.09 -14.66 21.33
C GLN A 176 5.80 -15.78 20.35
N TYR A 177 4.74 -16.54 20.61
CA TYR A 177 4.33 -17.66 19.76
C TYR A 177 2.88 -17.48 19.32
N VAL A 178 2.57 -17.97 18.12
CA VAL A 178 1.21 -17.99 17.58
C VAL A 178 0.82 -19.41 17.16
N THR A 179 -0.48 -19.70 17.19
CA THR A 179 -1.03 -20.90 16.55
C THR A 179 -0.82 -20.83 15.03
N LYS A 180 -0.64 -21.99 14.38
CA LYS A 180 -0.35 -22.11 12.94
C LYS A 180 -1.19 -21.12 12.11
N ASN A 181 -0.50 -20.31 11.32
CA ASN A 181 -1.10 -19.24 10.51
C ASN A 181 -0.70 -19.41 9.03
N ARG A 182 -1.35 -18.66 8.13
CA ARG A 182 -1.09 -18.68 6.67
C ARG A 182 0.23 -18.02 6.27
N SER A 183 0.83 -17.18 7.12
CA SER A 183 2.12 -16.53 6.86
C SER A 183 3.22 -17.15 7.71
N VAL A 184 3.53 -18.40 7.41
CA VAL A 184 4.68 -19.12 7.97
C VAL A 184 5.75 -19.18 6.90
N ILE A 185 6.98 -18.84 7.28
CA ILE A 185 8.16 -18.89 6.44
C ILE A 185 9.20 -19.77 7.12
N THR A 186 9.86 -20.62 6.33
CA THR A 186 10.94 -21.49 6.77
C THR A 186 12.18 -21.11 6.00
N GLY A 187 13.32 -21.06 6.67
CA GLY A 187 14.57 -20.70 6.02
C GLY A 187 15.05 -21.75 4.99
N PRO A 188 16.05 -21.40 4.17
CA PRO A 188 16.80 -20.14 4.23
C PRO A 188 16.00 -18.98 3.63
N SER A 189 15.88 -17.89 4.39
CA SER A 189 15.11 -16.71 3.99
C SER A 189 15.70 -15.42 4.53
N LEU A 190 15.61 -14.34 3.76
CA LEU A 190 15.89 -12.98 4.22
C LEU A 190 14.59 -12.30 4.67
N LEU A 191 14.57 -11.78 5.89
CA LEU A 191 13.46 -11.01 6.44
C LEU A 191 13.79 -9.51 6.40
N ILE A 192 12.84 -8.73 5.89
CA ILE A 192 12.96 -7.26 5.75
C ILE A 192 11.71 -6.59 6.36
N PRO A 193 11.86 -5.49 7.12
CA PRO A 193 10.72 -4.69 7.56
C PRO A 193 9.93 -4.16 6.35
N ARG A 194 8.65 -4.48 6.23
CA ARG A 194 7.81 -3.84 5.22
C ARG A 194 7.50 -2.39 5.60
N VAL A 195 7.31 -2.12 6.89
CA VAL A 195 6.86 -0.83 7.42
C VAL A 195 7.73 -0.40 8.61
N GLY A 196 7.76 0.90 8.90
CA GLY A 196 8.61 1.49 9.93
C GLY A 196 10.01 1.83 9.41
N ARG A 197 10.89 2.23 10.34
CA ARG A 197 12.28 2.59 9.99
C ARG A 197 13.08 1.33 9.68
N CYS A 198 13.33 1.09 8.40
CA CYS A 198 14.28 0.08 7.93
C CYS A 198 15.71 0.61 8.03
N ASN A 199 16.66 -0.27 8.33
CA ASN A 199 18.11 0.00 8.32
C ASN A 199 18.86 -1.33 8.21
N GLU A 200 20.17 -1.27 8.02
CA GLU A 200 21.03 -2.45 7.86
C GLU A 200 20.86 -3.48 8.98
N ASN A 201 20.70 -3.04 10.22
CA ASN A 201 20.60 -3.91 11.40
C ASN A 201 19.28 -4.69 11.48
N LYS A 202 18.28 -4.32 10.66
CA LYS A 202 16.96 -4.97 10.61
C LYS A 202 16.81 -5.97 9.48
N LEU A 203 17.84 -6.16 8.66
CA LEU A 203 17.89 -7.23 7.67
C LEU A 203 18.31 -8.51 8.38
N CYS A 204 17.47 -9.55 8.42
CA CYS A 204 17.78 -10.77 9.19
C CYS A 204 17.69 -12.01 8.32
N ILE A 205 18.69 -12.89 8.39
CA ILE A 205 18.65 -14.20 7.75
C ILE A 205 18.02 -15.21 8.72
N LEU A 206 17.06 -15.96 8.22
CA LEU A 206 16.47 -17.14 8.82
C LEU A 206 17.21 -18.37 8.28
N LYS A 207 17.74 -19.23 9.16
CA LYS A 207 18.49 -20.44 8.78
C LYS A 207 17.54 -21.56 8.33
N LYS A 208 18.06 -22.55 7.60
CA LYS A 208 17.28 -23.67 7.01
C LYS A 208 16.38 -24.43 8.00
N SER A 209 16.78 -24.52 9.27
CA SER A 209 16.01 -25.21 10.32
C SER A 209 15.03 -24.31 11.07
N GLU A 210 15.00 -23.01 10.78
CA GLU A 210 14.19 -22.04 11.50
C GLU A 210 12.88 -21.77 10.76
N THR A 211 11.77 -21.92 11.48
CA THR A 211 10.42 -21.64 10.98
C THR A 211 9.77 -20.58 11.85
N VAL A 212 9.27 -19.51 11.24
CA VAL A 212 8.64 -18.40 11.94
C VAL A 212 7.35 -17.97 11.26
N SER A 213 6.42 -17.42 12.03
CA SER A 213 5.24 -16.73 11.50
C SER A 213 5.51 -15.23 11.46
N ILE A 214 5.35 -14.62 10.28
CA ILE A 214 5.65 -13.20 10.06
C ILE A 214 4.39 -12.34 10.07
N SER A 215 4.48 -11.18 10.72
CA SER A 215 3.46 -10.13 10.68
C SER A 215 3.33 -9.48 9.30
N ASP A 216 2.21 -8.81 9.03
CA ASP A 216 2.00 -8.05 7.77
C ASP A 216 2.92 -6.85 7.56
N CYS A 217 3.73 -6.58 8.59
CA CYS A 217 4.78 -5.58 8.65
C CYS A 217 6.15 -6.14 8.24
N ILE A 218 6.26 -7.40 7.83
CA ILE A 218 7.49 -8.04 7.34
C ILE A 218 7.26 -8.64 5.96
N ILE A 219 8.30 -8.59 5.12
CA ILE A 219 8.42 -9.37 3.89
C ILE A 219 9.55 -10.39 4.08
N GLY A 220 9.30 -11.63 3.69
CA GLY A 220 10.30 -12.68 3.59
C GLY A 220 10.65 -12.98 2.13
N ILE A 221 11.93 -13.20 1.87
CA ILE A 221 12.49 -13.55 0.56
C ILE A 221 13.21 -14.89 0.72
N SER A 222 12.70 -15.94 0.09
CA SER A 222 13.20 -17.31 0.24
C SER A 222 13.87 -17.82 -1.03
N HIS A 223 14.85 -18.69 -0.83
CA HIS A 223 15.46 -19.52 -1.88
C HIS A 223 15.70 -20.93 -1.31
N SER A 224 15.84 -21.93 -2.16
CA SER A 224 16.26 -23.27 -1.73
C SER A 224 17.74 -23.36 -1.31
N ASP A 225 18.54 -22.34 -1.65
CA ASP A 225 19.99 -22.30 -1.49
C ASP A 225 20.34 -21.19 -0.49
N GLU A 226 21.07 -21.57 0.56
CA GLU A 226 21.46 -20.66 1.63
C GLU A 226 22.49 -19.63 1.15
N GLU A 227 23.39 -20.02 0.24
CA GLU A 227 24.41 -19.11 -0.29
C GLU A 227 23.79 -18.02 -1.16
N MET A 228 22.71 -18.33 -1.88
CA MET A 228 21.94 -17.35 -2.63
C MET A 228 21.27 -16.30 -1.72
N VAL A 229 20.72 -16.73 -0.58
CA VAL A 229 20.13 -15.81 0.41
C VAL A 229 21.21 -14.97 1.08
N LYS A 230 22.38 -15.53 1.38
CA LYS A 230 23.54 -14.79 1.92
C LYS A 230 24.07 -13.77 0.93
N SER A 231 24.24 -14.15 -0.34
CA SER A 231 24.67 -13.25 -1.42
C SER A 231 23.68 -12.09 -1.55
N LEU A 232 22.37 -12.38 -1.56
CA LEU A 232 21.33 -11.36 -1.58
C LEU A 232 21.42 -10.41 -0.37
N PHE A 233 21.59 -10.96 0.84
CA PHE A 233 21.75 -10.15 2.05
C PHE A 233 22.96 -9.21 1.95
N LEU A 234 24.12 -9.71 1.54
CA LEU A 234 25.34 -8.90 1.39
C LEU A 234 25.12 -7.79 0.35
N LYS A 235 24.51 -8.13 -0.79
CA LYS A 235 24.31 -7.17 -1.87
C LYS A 235 23.29 -6.09 -1.55
N ILE A 236 22.22 -6.43 -0.83
CA ILE A 236 21.27 -5.46 -0.28
C ILE A 236 21.94 -4.58 0.76
N LYS A 237 22.80 -5.16 1.62
CA LYS A 237 23.51 -4.40 2.65
C LYS A 237 24.48 -3.39 2.04
N GLU A 238 25.25 -3.78 1.02
CA GLU A 238 26.11 -2.89 0.25
C GLU A 238 25.34 -1.73 -0.40
N ASN A 239 24.11 -1.99 -0.85
CA ASN A 239 23.27 -1.03 -1.58
C ASN A 239 22.06 -0.56 -0.76
N ILE A 240 22.22 -0.47 0.57
CA ILE A 240 21.11 -0.22 1.48
C ILE A 240 20.38 1.09 1.17
N ASN A 241 21.10 2.13 0.75
CA ASN A 241 20.52 3.43 0.42
C ASN A 241 19.51 3.33 -0.73
N HIS A 242 19.85 2.57 -1.79
CA HIS A 242 18.93 2.35 -2.91
C HIS A 242 17.68 1.56 -2.48
N LEU A 243 17.83 0.60 -1.56
CA LEU A 243 16.66 -0.06 -0.96
C LEU A 243 15.81 0.93 -0.15
N LEU A 244 16.43 1.80 0.64
CA LEU A 244 15.74 2.78 1.48
C LEU A 244 14.99 3.84 0.67
N GLU A 245 15.48 4.21 -0.52
CA GLU A 245 14.77 5.13 -1.44
C GLU A 245 13.43 4.57 -1.92
N LEU A 246 13.28 3.25 -1.97
CA LEU A 246 12.02 2.58 -2.32
C LEU A 246 11.00 2.61 -1.18
N TYR A 247 11.43 2.97 0.04
CA TYR A 247 10.51 3.13 1.16
C TYR A 247 9.82 4.49 1.06
N VAL A 248 8.51 4.44 0.91
CA VAL A 248 7.66 5.62 0.79
C VAL A 248 6.87 5.86 2.08
N GLY A 249 6.37 7.07 2.26
CA GLY A 249 5.53 7.44 3.41
C GLY A 249 6.23 8.41 4.37
N THR A 250 5.46 9.35 4.90
CA THR A 250 5.93 10.45 5.75
C THR A 250 5.69 10.22 7.25
N GLY A 251 5.26 9.00 7.61
CA GLY A 251 5.13 8.48 8.97
C GLY A 251 5.98 7.22 9.15
N ALA A 252 5.34 6.07 9.42
CA ALA A 252 6.03 4.80 9.28
C ALA A 252 6.27 4.53 7.77
N GLN A 253 7.51 4.77 7.32
CA GLN A 253 7.98 4.43 5.98
C GLN A 253 7.65 2.99 5.61
N TYR A 254 7.31 2.70 4.37
CA TYR A 254 6.99 1.35 3.94
C TYR A 254 7.36 1.05 2.49
N ILE A 255 7.62 -0.22 2.20
CA ILE A 255 7.90 -0.73 0.86
C ILE A 255 6.76 -1.63 0.37
N ARG A 256 6.47 -1.61 -0.94
CA ARG A 256 5.50 -2.52 -1.56
C ARG A 256 6.24 -3.77 -2.06
N VAL A 257 5.55 -4.91 -2.06
CA VAL A 257 6.12 -6.19 -2.54
C VAL A 257 6.59 -6.10 -3.99
N LYS A 258 5.85 -5.38 -4.84
CA LYS A 258 6.24 -5.16 -6.25
C LYS A 258 7.54 -4.37 -6.37
N ASP A 259 7.68 -3.30 -5.60
CA ASP A 259 8.87 -2.43 -5.65
C ASP A 259 10.11 -3.20 -5.16
N LEU A 260 9.95 -4.01 -4.11
CA LEU A 260 11.01 -4.90 -3.63
C LEU A 260 11.35 -6.02 -4.62
N SER A 261 10.35 -6.62 -5.28
CA SER A 261 10.57 -7.64 -6.31
C SER A 261 11.37 -7.08 -7.48
N ASN A 262 10.96 -5.92 -8.00
CA ASN A 262 11.65 -5.25 -9.09
C ASN A 262 13.09 -4.91 -8.69
N TYR A 263 13.31 -4.42 -7.46
CA TYR A 263 14.65 -4.15 -6.95
C TYR A 263 15.52 -5.41 -6.90
N ILE A 264 15.01 -6.54 -6.40
CA ILE A 264 15.75 -7.80 -6.37
C ILE A 264 16.10 -8.28 -7.79
N ASP A 265 15.20 -8.10 -8.75
CA ASP A 265 15.45 -8.47 -10.15
C ASP A 265 16.55 -7.59 -10.79
N THR A 266 16.81 -6.38 -10.28
CA THR A 266 17.94 -5.53 -10.71
C THR A 266 19.28 -5.89 -10.06
N ILE A 267 19.26 -6.71 -9.00
CA ILE A 267 20.48 -7.12 -8.31
C ILE A 267 21.08 -8.32 -9.03
N ASN A 268 22.24 -8.12 -9.64
CA ASN A 268 23.06 -9.22 -10.15
C ASN A 268 23.68 -9.98 -8.96
N LEU A 269 23.18 -11.20 -8.73
CA LEU A 269 23.70 -12.19 -7.76
C LEU A 269 24.37 -13.34 -8.47
#